data_AF-A0A7L3X0W9-F1
#
_entry.id   AF-A0A7L3X0W9-F1
#
_cell.length_a   1.000
_cell.length_b   1.000
_cell.length_c   1.000
_cell.angle_alpha   90.00
_cell.angle_beta   90.00
_cell.angle_gamma   90.00
#
_symmetry.space_group_name_H-M   'P 1'
#
loop_
_entity.id
_entity.type
_entity.pdbx_description
1 polymer ?
#
loop_
_entity_poly.entity_id
_entity_poly.type
_entity_poly.pdbx_seq_one_letter_code
_entity_poly.pdbx_strand_id
1 'polypeptide(L)' 'GMLQNGKKFDSSRDRNKPFRFKIGRQEVIKGFEEGVTQMSLGQRAKLTCTPEMAYGATGHPGVIPPNATLLFDVELLRLE' A
#
# COMPACT_ATOMS: atom_id res chain seq x y z
N GLY A 1 3.74 -4.89 -1.45
CA GLY A 1 2.41 -5.38 -1.06
C GLY A 1 2.40 -6.88 -1.06
N MET A 2 1.95 -7.48 0.03
CA MET A 2 1.74 -8.91 0.21
C MET A 2 0.32 -9.17 0.75
N LEU A 3 -0.27 -10.29 0.36
CA LEU A 3 -1.47 -10.82 0.99
C LEU A 3 -1.10 -11.53 2.31
N GLN A 4 -2.09 -11.78 3.18
CA GLN A 4 -1.87 -12.47 4.46
C GLN A 4 -1.29 -13.89 4.31
N ASN A 5 -1.51 -14.55 3.16
CA ASN A 5 -0.92 -15.84 2.84
C ASN A 5 0.54 -15.75 2.34
N GLY A 6 1.17 -14.57 2.43
CA GLY A 6 2.55 -14.33 2.00
C GLY A 6 2.72 -14.10 0.49
N LYS A 7 1.66 -14.23 -0.31
CA LYS A 7 1.75 -13.97 -1.75
C LYS A 7 2.02 -12.49 -2.00
N LYS A 8 3.19 -12.18 -2.55
CA LYS A 8 3.54 -10.84 -3.04
C LYS A 8 2.71 -10.51 -4.28
N PHE A 9 2.13 -9.31 -4.30
CA PHE A 9 1.36 -8.80 -5.44
C PHE A 9 1.97 -7.54 -6.07
N ASP A 10 2.76 -6.77 -5.31
CA ASP A 10 3.41 -5.56 -5.82
C ASP A 10 4.71 -5.24 -5.06
N SER A 11 5.69 -4.64 -5.74
CA SER A 11 6.95 -4.15 -5.16
C SER A 11 7.61 -3.09 -6.05
N SER A 12 7.72 -1.86 -5.54
CA SER A 12 8.50 -0.79 -6.19
C SER A 12 9.99 -1.09 -6.20
N ARG A 13 10.48 -1.83 -5.19
CA ARG A 13 11.88 -2.27 -5.11
C ARG A 13 12.24 -3.24 -6.23
N ASP A 14 11.34 -4.17 -6.56
CA ASP A 14 11.56 -5.12 -7.67
C ASP A 14 11.66 -4.40 -9.02
N ARG A 15 11.01 -3.24 -9.15
CA ARG A 15 11.06 -2.37 -10.33
C ARG A 15 12.23 -1.38 -10.32
N ASN A 16 13.04 -1.35 -9.26
CA ASN A 16 14.12 -0.38 -9.06
C ASN A 16 13.68 1.08 -9.27
N LYS A 17 12.41 1.41 -8.94
CA LYS A 17 11.84 2.73 -9.17
C LYS A 17 10.95 3.13 -7.99
N PRO A 18 11.24 4.25 -7.29
CA PRO A 18 10.38 4.77 -6.25
C PRO A 18 8.96 5.02 -6.77
N PHE A 19 7.98 4.66 -5.94
CA PHE A 19 6.58 4.98 -6.20
C PHE A 19 6.29 6.41 -5.73
N ARG A 20 5.55 7.17 -6.53
CA ARG A 20 5.15 8.55 -6.24
C ARG A 20 3.65 8.68 -6.39
N PHE A 21 3.02 9.38 -5.47
CA PHE A 21 1.60 9.70 -5.49
C PHE A 21 1.37 11.04 -4.80
N LYS A 22 0.21 11.66 -5.03
CA LYS A 22 -0.22 12.90 -4.38
C LYS A 22 -1.26 12.61 -3.31
N ILE A 23 -1.00 13.07 -2.08
CA ILE A 23 -1.95 12.98 -0.95
C ILE A 23 -3.21 13.79 -1.27
N GLY A 24 -4.38 13.27 -0.91
CA GLY A 24 -5.67 13.94 -1.09
C GLY A 24 -6.24 13.86 -2.50
N ARG A 25 -5.59 13.13 -3.42
CA ARG A 25 -6.08 12.90 -4.79
C ARG A 25 -6.69 11.51 -5.00
N GLN A 26 -6.73 10.67 -3.96
CA GLN A 26 -7.24 9.30 -4.04
C GLN A 26 -6.53 8.48 -5.14
N GLU A 27 -5.24 8.73 -5.35
CA GLU A 27 -4.40 8.00 -6.32
C GLU A 27 -4.05 6.59 -5.83
N VAL A 28 -4.20 6.35 -4.52
CA VAL A 28 -3.96 5.07 -3.85
C VAL A 28 -5.12 4.72 -2.93
N ILE A 29 -5.14 3.48 -2.44
CA ILE A 29 -6.13 3.04 -1.44
C ILE A 29 -6.03 3.87 -0.16
N LYS A 30 -7.18 4.10 0.48
CA LYS A 30 -7.31 4.97 1.65
C LYS A 30 -6.35 4.61 2.78
N GLY A 31 -6.23 3.32 3.11
CA GLY A 31 -5.33 2.84 4.17
C GLY A 31 -3.85 3.06 3.88
N PHE A 32 -3.45 3.10 2.61
CA PHE A 32 -2.07 3.40 2.24
C PHE A 32 -1.79 4.91 2.38
N GLU A 33 -2.69 5.77 1.89
CA GLU A 33 -2.55 7.22 2.02
C GLU A 33 -2.52 7.66 3.49
N GLU A 34 -3.48 7.21 4.31
CA GLU A 34 -3.51 7.53 5.74
C GLU A 34 -2.30 6.98 6.49
N GLY A 35 -1.86 5.76 6.17
CA GLY A 35 -0.69 5.15 6.79
C GLY A 35 0.60 5.91 6.47
N VAL A 36 0.81 6.32 5.22
CA VAL A 36 1.98 7.12 4.82
C VAL A 36 1.95 8.52 5.42
N THR A 37 0.77 9.12 5.56
CA THR A 37 0.64 10.47 6.15
C THR A 37 1.06 10.50 7.63
N GLN A 38 1.03 9.36 8.31
CA GLN A 38 1.52 9.23 9.70
C GLN A 38 3.03 8.94 9.78
N MET A 39 3.71 8.71 8.66
CA MET A 39 5.13 8.40 8.65
C MET A 39 6.00 9.66 8.68
N SER A 40 7.17 9.55 9.31
CA SER A 40 8.23 10.55 9.23
C SER A 40 9.14 10.32 8.03
N LEU A 41 9.74 11.38 7.50
CA LEU A 41 10.72 11.28 6.41
C LEU A 41 11.88 10.33 6.80
N GLY A 42 12.22 9.39 5.93
CA GLY A 42 13.21 8.34 6.15
C GLY A 42 12.71 7.12 6.94
N GLN A 43 11.49 7.14 7.48
CA GLN A 43 10.95 6.02 8.22
C GLN A 43 10.64 4.84 7.29
N ARG A 44 10.96 3.62 7.75
CA ARG A 44 10.44 2.38 7.20
C ARG A 44 9.41 1.77 8.16
N ALA A 45 8.22 1.47 7.66
CA ALA A 45 7.11 0.96 8.45
C ALA A 45 6.37 -0.16 7.71
N LYS A 46 5.73 -1.03 8.49
CA LYS A 46 4.78 -2.01 7.95
C LYS A 46 3.37 -1.50 8.13
N LEU A 47 2.61 -1.40 7.05
CA LEU A 47 1.21 -1.01 7.08
C LEU A 47 0.32 -2.25 6.86
N THR A 48 -0.65 -2.43 7.75
CA THR A 48 -1.69 -3.46 7.62
C THR A 48 -3.00 -2.77 7.29
N CYS A 49 -3.47 -2.92 6.06
CA CYS A 49 -4.71 -2.30 5.59
C CYS A 49 -5.82 -3.35 5.60
N THR A 50 -6.87 -3.13 6.39
CA THR A 50 -8.09 -3.95 6.36
C THR A 50 -8.79 -3.81 5.01
N PRO A 51 -9.70 -4.74 4.64
CA PRO A 51 -10.36 -4.71 3.35
C PRO A 51 -11.10 -3.39 3.06
N GLU A 52 -11.75 -2.82 4.07
CA GLU A 52 -12.53 -1.57 3.98
C GLU A 52 -11.64 -0.37 3.65
N MET A 53 -10.37 -0.43 4.04
CA MET A 53 -9.35 0.57 3.77
C MET A 53 -8.52 0.24 2.52
N ALA A 54 -8.86 -0.83 1.81
CA ALA A 54 -8.18 -1.35 0.63
C ALA A 54 -9.15 -1.51 -0.55
N TYR A 55 -9.36 -2.74 -1.04
CA TYR A 55 -10.19 -3.04 -2.21
C TYR A 55 -11.57 -3.63 -1.87
N GLY A 56 -11.90 -3.72 -0.57
CA GLY A 56 -13.20 -4.15 -0.07
C GLY A 56 -13.64 -5.55 -0.54
N ALA A 57 -14.96 -5.75 -0.58
CA ALA A 57 -15.58 -7.00 -1.00
C ALA A 57 -15.37 -7.33 -2.49
N THR A 58 -15.09 -6.32 -3.32
CA THR A 58 -14.86 -6.53 -4.75
C THR A 58 -13.45 -7.07 -5.03
N GLY A 59 -12.45 -6.61 -4.27
CA GLY A 59 -11.05 -6.88 -4.58
C GLY A 59 -10.58 -6.15 -5.83
N HIS A 60 -9.47 -6.62 -6.42
CA HIS A 60 -8.94 -6.16 -7.69
C HIS A 60 -8.73 -7.37 -8.61
N PRO A 61 -9.51 -7.50 -9.70
CA PRO A 61 -9.50 -8.69 -10.55
C PRO A 61 -8.08 -9.13 -10.95
N GLY A 62 -7.79 -10.42 -10.79
CA GLY A 62 -6.51 -11.04 -11.14
C GLY A 62 -5.35 -10.82 -10.16
N VAL A 63 -5.48 -9.90 -9.19
CA VAL A 63 -4.37 -9.53 -8.29
C VAL A 63 -4.76 -9.64 -6.82
N ILE A 64 -5.86 -9.01 -6.42
CA ILE A 64 -6.30 -8.90 -5.02
C ILE A 64 -7.66 -9.59 -4.88
N PRO A 65 -7.79 -10.64 -4.04
CA PRO A 65 -9.06 -11.29 -3.83
C PRO A 65 -10.05 -10.39 -3.04
N PRO A 66 -11.36 -10.68 -3.13
CA PRO A 66 -12.38 -10.14 -2.23
C PRO A 66 -11.99 -10.19 -0.76
N ASN A 67 -12.30 -9.14 -0.01
CA ASN A 67 -12.12 -9.06 1.45
C ASN A 67 -10.66 -9.32 1.92
N ALA A 68 -9.68 -9.02 1.08
CA ALA A 68 -8.28 -9.23 1.42
C ALA A 68 -7.72 -8.12 2.33
N THR A 69 -7.09 -8.52 3.43
CA THR A 69 -6.20 -7.63 4.19
C THR A 69 -4.85 -7.56 3.49
N LEU A 70 -4.34 -6.35 3.31
CA LEU A 70 -3.08 -6.10 2.60
C LEU A 70 -1.97 -5.68 3.55
N LEU A 71 -0.78 -6.22 3.32
CA LEU A 71 0.43 -5.93 4.08
C LEU A 71 1.42 -5.17 3.19
N PHE A 72 1.85 -3.99 3.61
CA PHE A 72 2.84 -3.19 2.90
C PHE A 72 4.07 -2.99 3.77
N ASP A 73 5.24 -3.03 3.14
CA ASP A 73 6.52 -2.60 3.71
C ASP A 73 6.92 -1.34 2.96
N VAL A 74 6.82 -0.20 3.64
CA VAL A 74 6.90 1.13 3.07
C VAL A 74 8.08 1.87 3.67
N GLU A 75 8.81 2.59 2.84
CA GLU A 75 9.89 3.49 3.25
C GLU A 75 9.62 4.87 2.65
N LEU A 76 9.51 5.90 3.49
CA LEU A 76 9.25 7.27 3.04
C LEU A 76 10.55 7.94 2.63
N LEU A 77 10.86 7.90 1.34
CA LEU A 77 12.14 8.39 0.81
C LEU A 77 12.21 9.92 0.71
N ARG A 78 11.12 10.56 0.30
CA ARG A 78 11.09 12.00 -0.01
C ARG A 78 9.68 12.57 0.03
N LEU A 79 9.58 13.87 0.34
CA LEU A 79 8.41 14.73 0.15
C LEU A 79 8.80 15.85 -0.84
N GLU A 80 7.93 16.14 -1.80
CA GLU A 80 8.14 17.15 -2.87
C GLU A 80 6.89 18.00 -3.07
#